data_AF-A0A3G2GAA5-F1
#
_entry.id   AF-A0A3G2GAA5-F1
#
_cell.length_a   1.000
_cell.length_b   1.000
_cell.length_c   1.000
_cell.angle_alpha   90.00
_cell.angle_beta   90.00
_cell.angle_gamma   90.00
#
_symmetry.space_group_name_H-M   'P 1'
#
loop_
_entity.id
_entity.type
_entity.pdbx_description
1 polymer ?
#
loop_
_entity_poly.entity_id
_entity_poly.type
_entity_poly.pdbx_seq_one_letter_code
_entity_poly.pdbx_strand_id
1 'polypeptide(L)'
;MGKESYIGGDYIETTGGSAKNFAGGSIENSSLANQFTQNGLDSGVKYGVNEDAPIIEGIKEDVFLYLIFFIDEDHKGKLMISEGSQTRLKNIKKQSWYDDKKHKAFSIPIQSVDEILDQIPQIIKKHSEGDKKRVMIAEIGIFSHAGGDGPISYNKQVKICPEPQYKSQMLMCGWEQINVEWTTQAKFVFYGCNTGNTNKNWNNFAKNISSLSNFKNVEVWGQSTSSFPSFYPDYRVTSAARSTGDNGFGWDIRGNTYQVAGNPGEGWKAMSFSSDKNNISKEDLRKSEFPKANPLNVYKNGLLIKSTHQGVFNDHR
;
A
#
# COMPACT_ATOMS: atom_id res chain seq x y z
N MET A 1 -31.17 17.11 -54.76
CA MET A 1 -31.05 18.09 -53.66
C MET A 1 -32.35 18.01 -52.86
N GLY A 2 -32.35 17.18 -51.82
CA GLY A 2 -33.56 16.83 -51.06
C GLY A 2 -33.94 17.96 -50.09
N LYS A 3 -35.23 18.25 -50.00
CA LYS A 3 -35.80 19.21 -49.06
C LYS A 3 -35.84 18.57 -47.67
N GLU A 4 -35.22 19.20 -46.70
CA GLU A 4 -35.34 18.85 -45.28
C GLU A 4 -36.59 19.53 -44.71
N SER A 5 -37.41 18.77 -43.99
CA SER A 5 -38.56 19.28 -43.24
C SER A 5 -38.18 19.35 -41.76
N TYR A 6 -38.25 20.56 -41.20
CA TYR A 6 -38.02 20.84 -39.78
C TYR A 6 -39.29 20.52 -38.96
N ILE A 7 -39.15 19.68 -37.94
CA ILE A 7 -40.11 19.56 -36.83
C ILE A 7 -39.31 19.80 -35.55
N GLY A 8 -39.85 20.64 -34.67
CA GLY A 8 -39.14 21.28 -33.56
C GLY A 8 -38.39 20.33 -32.62
N GLY A 9 -37.16 20.74 -32.30
CA GLY A 9 -36.47 20.49 -31.04
C GLY A 9 -36.32 19.04 -30.61
N ASP A 10 -35.43 18.28 -31.26
CA ASP A 10 -34.36 17.52 -30.59
C ASP A 10 -33.51 16.80 -31.63
N TYR A 11 -32.19 16.92 -31.48
CA TYR A 11 -31.21 16.20 -32.28
C TYR A 11 -31.18 14.75 -31.78
N ILE A 12 -31.96 13.86 -32.39
CA ILE A 12 -31.81 12.42 -32.14
C ILE A 12 -30.63 11.93 -32.99
N GLU A 13 -29.43 12.05 -32.43
CA GLU A 13 -28.26 11.36 -32.94
C GLU A 13 -28.46 9.85 -32.69
N THR A 14 -28.94 9.13 -33.71
CA THR A 14 -29.09 7.67 -33.64
C THR A 14 -27.72 7.00 -33.83
N THR A 15 -26.82 7.14 -32.86
CA THR A 15 -25.70 6.21 -32.72
C THR A 15 -26.24 4.86 -32.26
N GLY A 16 -26.65 4.03 -33.21
CA GLY A 16 -26.61 2.56 -33.11
C GLY A 16 -27.56 1.84 -32.15
N GLY A 17 -28.47 2.52 -31.46
CA GLY A 17 -29.48 1.89 -30.59
C GLY A 17 -30.85 1.81 -31.25
N SER A 18 -31.40 0.61 -31.42
CA SER A 18 -32.77 0.40 -31.90
C SER A 18 -33.79 1.17 -31.01
N ALA A 19 -34.41 2.22 -31.55
CA ALA A 19 -35.46 3.02 -30.92
C ALA A 19 -36.80 2.26 -30.70
N LYS A 20 -36.77 0.92 -30.62
CA LYS A 20 -37.95 0.09 -30.34
C LYS A 20 -38.35 0.05 -28.87
N ASN A 21 -37.55 0.61 -27.96
CA ASN A 21 -37.82 0.51 -26.51
C ASN A 21 -38.62 1.67 -25.92
N PHE A 22 -38.87 2.76 -26.67
CA PHE A 22 -39.62 3.93 -26.15
C PHE A 22 -41.03 4.10 -26.73
N ALA A 23 -41.41 3.27 -27.69
CA ALA A 23 -42.77 3.25 -28.22
C ALA A 23 -43.41 1.91 -27.87
N GLY A 24 -44.23 1.92 -26.81
CA GLY A 24 -45.10 0.79 -26.49
C GLY A 24 -46.11 0.55 -27.62
N GLY A 25 -45.72 -0.25 -28.61
CA GLY A 25 -46.59 -0.95 -29.55
C GLY A 25 -47.51 -0.15 -30.48
N SER A 26 -47.52 1.19 -30.46
CA SER A 26 -48.65 1.96 -31.03
C SER A 26 -48.25 3.11 -31.98
N ILE A 27 -47.16 2.96 -32.73
CA ILE A 27 -46.81 3.93 -33.80
C ILE A 27 -47.10 3.28 -35.15
N GLU A 28 -48.18 3.70 -35.81
CA GLU A 28 -48.41 3.42 -37.21
C GLU A 28 -47.89 4.60 -38.06
N ASN A 29 -46.89 4.33 -38.90
CA ASN A 29 -46.42 5.28 -39.90
C ASN A 29 -47.26 5.12 -41.16
N SER A 30 -48.07 6.13 -41.50
CA SER A 30 -48.71 6.20 -42.81
C SER A 30 -47.96 7.18 -43.72
N SER A 31 -47.75 6.79 -44.99
CA SER A 31 -47.15 7.65 -46.01
C SER A 31 -48.19 7.96 -47.08
N LEU A 32 -49.13 8.85 -46.74
CA LEU A 32 -50.02 9.46 -47.72
C LEU A 32 -49.74 10.97 -47.77
N ALA A 33 -49.54 11.48 -48.97
CA ALA A 33 -49.39 12.92 -49.29
C ALA A 33 -48.14 13.65 -48.75
N ASN A 34 -46.95 13.01 -48.74
CA ASN A 34 -45.67 13.66 -48.39
C ASN A 34 -45.61 14.30 -46.99
N GLN A 35 -46.46 13.85 -46.06
CA GLN A 35 -46.42 14.25 -44.65
C GLN A 35 -46.28 12.99 -43.79
N PHE A 36 -45.35 13.02 -42.84
CA PHE A 36 -45.28 12.01 -41.79
C PHE A 36 -46.33 12.38 -40.75
N THR A 37 -47.44 11.64 -40.72
CA THR A 37 -48.48 11.80 -39.70
C THR A 37 -48.31 10.69 -38.66
N GLN A 38 -48.12 11.07 -37.40
CA GLN A 38 -48.05 10.14 -36.28
C GLN A 38 -49.38 10.19 -35.52
N ASN A 39 -50.25 9.20 -35.73
CA ASN A 39 -51.52 9.10 -35.02
C ASN A 39 -51.30 8.32 -33.70
N GLY A 40 -51.26 9.03 -32.58
CA GLY A 40 -51.33 8.40 -31.25
C GLY A 40 -52.76 7.98 -30.93
N LEU A 41 -52.95 6.86 -30.23
CA LEU A 41 -54.25 6.49 -29.67
C LEU A 41 -54.60 7.45 -28.52
N ASP A 42 -55.81 8.02 -28.51
CA ASP A 42 -56.30 8.93 -27.45
C ASP A 42 -56.37 8.27 -26.05
N SER A 43 -56.27 6.94 -25.99
CA SER A 43 -56.23 6.16 -24.74
C SER A 43 -55.08 5.16 -24.76
N GLY A 44 -54.34 5.08 -23.65
CA GLY A 44 -53.19 4.17 -23.50
C GLY A 44 -51.81 4.83 -23.56
N VAL A 45 -51.72 6.13 -23.84
CA VAL A 45 -50.45 6.89 -23.74
C VAL A 45 -50.08 7.05 -22.27
N LYS A 46 -49.12 6.24 -21.81
CA LYS A 46 -48.45 6.47 -20.54
C LYS A 46 -47.33 7.48 -20.78
N TYR A 47 -47.51 8.71 -20.30
CA TYR A 47 -46.41 9.65 -20.18
C TYR A 47 -45.48 9.10 -19.09
N GLY A 48 -44.28 8.70 -19.48
CA GLY A 48 -43.22 8.46 -18.50
C GLY A 48 -43.05 9.74 -17.69
N VAL A 49 -43.01 9.62 -16.37
CA VAL A 49 -42.61 10.74 -15.53
C VAL A 49 -41.16 11.02 -15.92
N ASN A 50 -40.84 12.26 -16.30
CA ASN A 50 -39.45 12.68 -16.43
C ASN A 50 -38.80 12.52 -15.06
N GLU A 51 -38.09 11.41 -14.85
CA GLU A 51 -37.18 11.29 -13.73
C GLU A 51 -35.99 12.22 -14.01
N ASP A 52 -35.47 12.83 -12.95
CA ASP A 52 -34.27 13.66 -13.06
C ASP A 52 -33.17 12.85 -13.75
N ALA A 53 -32.41 13.51 -14.63
CA ALA A 53 -31.26 12.88 -15.27
C ALA A 53 -30.37 12.25 -14.17
N PRO A 54 -29.95 10.98 -14.32
CA PRO A 54 -29.13 10.33 -13.31
C PRO A 54 -27.90 11.19 -13.05
N ILE A 55 -27.65 11.50 -11.77
CA ILE A 55 -26.44 12.18 -11.34
C ILE A 55 -25.28 11.24 -11.67
N ILE A 56 -24.57 11.55 -12.76
CA ILE A 56 -23.29 10.90 -13.05
C ILE A 56 -22.33 11.45 -11.99
N GLU A 57 -22.08 10.69 -10.93
CA GLU A 57 -20.98 11.00 -10.01
C GLU A 57 -19.71 11.17 -10.85
N GLY A 58 -19.17 12.38 -10.86
CA GLY A 58 -17.98 12.70 -11.65
C GLY A 58 -16.82 11.76 -11.29
N ILE A 59 -15.98 11.42 -12.26
CA ILE A 59 -14.80 10.59 -12.04
C ILE A 59 -13.96 11.25 -10.95
N LYS A 60 -13.88 10.60 -9.79
CA LYS A 60 -13.09 11.08 -8.65
C LYS A 60 -11.62 11.01 -9.02
N GLU A 61 -10.87 12.06 -8.71
CA GLU A 61 -9.41 12.02 -8.81
C GLU A 61 -8.86 10.99 -7.81
N ASP A 62 -7.93 10.16 -8.26
CA ASP A 62 -7.26 9.17 -7.42
C ASP A 62 -6.11 9.79 -6.61
N VAL A 63 -6.08 9.50 -5.32
CA VAL A 63 -4.97 9.79 -4.40
C VAL A 63 -4.37 8.49 -3.90
N PHE A 64 -3.06 8.35 -4.03
CA PHE A 64 -2.29 7.16 -3.67
C PHE A 64 -1.55 7.39 -2.35
N LEU A 65 -1.86 6.59 -1.33
CA LEU A 65 -1.22 6.70 -0.02
C LEU A 65 -0.13 5.65 0.18
N TYR A 66 0.97 6.09 0.80
CA TYR A 66 2.06 5.25 1.27
C TYR A 66 2.24 5.51 2.76
N LEU A 67 1.80 4.56 3.59
CA LEU A 67 1.72 4.70 5.04
C LEU A 67 2.80 3.85 5.70
N ILE A 68 3.89 4.49 6.14
CA ILE A 68 5.02 3.79 6.75
C ILE A 68 4.94 4.01 8.27
N PHE A 69 4.48 3.01 9.00
CA PHE A 69 4.38 3.03 10.45
C PHE A 69 5.66 2.55 11.11
N PHE A 70 5.95 3.09 12.30
CA PHE A 70 7.05 2.60 13.12
C PHE A 70 6.71 2.69 14.61
N ILE A 71 7.15 1.70 15.39
CA ILE A 71 6.94 1.67 16.83
C ILE A 71 7.91 2.66 17.50
N ASP A 72 7.35 3.71 18.11
CA ASP A 72 8.06 4.87 18.64
C ASP A 72 8.14 4.89 20.18
N GLU A 73 8.37 3.73 20.79
CA GLU A 73 8.47 3.61 22.26
C GLU A 73 9.93 3.59 22.72
N ASP A 74 10.15 3.84 24.02
CA ASP A 74 11.49 3.76 24.62
C ASP A 74 12.03 2.32 24.55
N HIS A 75 12.93 2.09 23.60
CA HIS A 75 13.52 0.79 23.30
C HIS A 75 14.90 0.96 22.63
N LYS A 76 15.83 0.03 22.86
CA LYS A 76 17.22 0.10 22.33
C LYS A 76 17.32 0.11 20.80
N GLY A 77 16.27 -0.33 20.12
CA GLY A 77 16.14 -0.37 18.67
C GLY A 77 15.39 0.82 18.07
N LYS A 78 14.92 1.77 18.88
CA LYS A 78 14.02 2.87 18.46
C LYS A 78 14.61 3.67 17.30
N LEU A 79 15.87 4.09 17.41
CA LEU A 79 16.51 4.90 16.36
C LEU A 79 16.66 4.14 15.04
N MET A 80 17.03 2.86 15.07
CA MET A 80 17.07 2.04 13.86
C MET A 80 15.71 2.00 13.16
N ILE A 81 14.66 1.79 13.96
CA ILE A 81 13.28 1.63 13.49
C ILE A 81 12.77 2.95 12.88
N SER A 82 12.95 4.07 13.57
CA SER A 82 12.55 5.39 13.08
C SER A 82 13.34 5.77 11.82
N GLU A 83 14.66 5.58 11.80
CA GLU A 83 15.49 5.91 10.63
C GLU A 83 15.22 5.00 9.44
N GLY A 84 14.88 3.73 9.67
CA GLY A 84 14.43 2.80 8.64
C GLY A 84 13.16 3.31 7.95
N SER A 85 12.18 3.73 8.76
CA SER A 85 10.92 4.32 8.29
C SER A 85 11.15 5.62 7.50
N GLN A 86 11.96 6.54 8.05
CA GLN A 86 12.31 7.80 7.37
C GLN A 86 13.05 7.57 6.06
N THR A 87 13.94 6.56 6.02
CA THR A 87 14.63 6.17 4.79
C THR A 87 13.63 5.68 3.74
N ARG A 88 12.65 4.84 4.11
CA ARG A 88 11.61 4.39 3.18
C ARG A 88 10.77 5.56 2.65
N LEU A 89 10.38 6.49 3.51
CA LEU A 89 9.67 7.71 3.12
C LEU A 89 10.45 8.53 2.10
N LYS A 90 11.74 8.79 2.39
CA LYS A 90 12.65 9.51 1.48
C LYS A 90 12.80 8.79 0.15
N ASN A 91 12.91 7.46 0.18
CA ASN A 91 13.03 6.62 -0.99
C ASN A 91 11.80 6.74 -1.91
N ILE A 92 10.60 6.63 -1.35
CA ILE A 92 9.34 6.79 -2.11
C ILE A 92 9.28 8.17 -2.78
N LYS A 93 9.53 9.25 -2.02
CA LYS A 93 9.45 10.64 -2.52
C LYS A 93 10.49 10.98 -3.58
N LYS A 94 11.57 10.20 -3.70
CA LYS A 94 12.63 10.39 -4.70
C LYS A 94 12.40 9.59 -5.99
N GLN A 95 11.36 8.78 -6.05
CA GLN A 95 11.06 8.01 -7.25
C GLN A 95 10.62 8.95 -8.39
N SER A 96 11.04 8.64 -9.62
CA SER A 96 10.70 9.47 -10.79
C SER A 96 9.20 9.51 -11.09
N TRP A 97 8.45 8.49 -10.67
CA TRP A 97 7.00 8.42 -10.81
C TRP A 97 6.25 9.17 -9.69
N TYR A 98 6.94 9.61 -8.64
CA TYR A 98 6.29 10.27 -7.51
C TYR A 98 5.86 11.69 -7.89
N ASP A 99 4.57 11.85 -8.12
CA ASP A 99 3.88 13.14 -8.24
C ASP A 99 3.24 13.52 -6.90
N ASP A 100 3.69 14.60 -6.27
CA ASP A 100 3.22 15.04 -4.95
C ASP A 100 1.76 15.51 -4.94
N LYS A 101 1.14 15.75 -6.10
CA LYS A 101 -0.29 16.05 -6.22
C LYS A 101 -1.13 14.79 -5.99
N LYS A 102 -0.69 13.67 -6.58
CA LYS A 102 -1.40 12.38 -6.58
C LYS A 102 -0.95 11.43 -5.48
N HIS A 103 0.32 11.48 -5.10
CA HIS A 103 0.93 10.55 -4.15
C HIS A 103 1.21 11.26 -2.83
N LYS A 104 0.81 10.64 -1.72
CA LYS A 104 1.06 11.14 -0.37
C LYS A 104 1.74 10.05 0.45
N ALA A 105 3.00 10.28 0.81
CA ALA A 105 3.78 9.37 1.62
C ALA A 105 4.03 9.93 3.02
N PHE A 106 3.86 9.08 4.03
CA PHE A 106 3.99 9.42 5.45
C PHE A 106 4.85 8.42 6.20
N SER A 107 5.61 8.93 7.17
CA SER A 107 6.30 8.13 8.20
C SER A 107 5.62 8.45 9.54
N ILE A 108 4.91 7.48 10.10
CA ILE A 108 3.92 7.67 11.15
C ILE A 108 4.39 6.95 12.42
N PRO A 109 4.72 7.69 13.51
CA PRO A 109 5.01 7.07 14.79
C PRO A 109 3.73 6.49 15.40
N ILE A 110 3.83 5.30 15.96
CA ILE A 110 2.77 4.66 16.75
C ILE A 110 3.37 4.11 18.05
N GLN A 111 2.61 4.16 19.15
CA GLN A 111 3.06 3.59 20.43
C GLN A 111 2.57 2.15 20.61
N SER A 112 1.58 1.71 19.84
CA SER A 112 1.12 0.33 19.81
C SER A 112 0.69 -0.07 18.41
N VAL A 113 0.89 -1.34 18.03
CA VAL A 113 0.63 -1.78 16.66
C VAL A 113 -0.84 -1.62 16.23
N ASP A 114 -1.78 -1.73 17.16
CA ASP A 114 -3.20 -1.58 16.89
C ASP A 114 -3.63 -0.12 16.61
N GLU A 115 -2.78 0.86 16.89
CA GLU A 115 -3.05 2.26 16.53
C GLU A 115 -3.19 2.47 15.02
N ILE A 116 -2.67 1.56 14.19
CA ILE A 116 -2.87 1.61 12.73
C ILE A 116 -4.37 1.55 12.37
N LEU A 117 -5.18 0.86 13.17
CA LEU A 117 -6.62 0.69 12.93
C LEU A 117 -7.38 2.00 13.11
N ASP A 118 -6.89 2.91 13.96
CA ASP A 118 -7.45 4.24 14.15
C ASP A 118 -6.83 5.27 13.18
N GLN A 119 -5.52 5.17 12.93
CA GLN A 119 -4.79 6.14 12.10
C GLN A 119 -5.15 6.04 10.61
N ILE A 120 -5.26 4.82 10.07
CA ILE A 120 -5.53 4.62 8.64
C ILE A 120 -6.86 5.27 8.22
N PRO A 121 -8.01 5.03 8.90
CA PRO A 121 -9.27 5.68 8.53
C PRO A 121 -9.22 7.21 8.63
N GLN A 122 -8.53 7.76 9.63
CA GLN A 122 -8.38 9.21 9.78
C GLN A 122 -7.59 9.83 8.62
N ILE A 123 -6.50 9.19 8.20
CA ILE A 123 -5.70 9.65 7.07
C ILE A 123 -6.50 9.54 5.76
N ILE A 124 -7.22 8.44 5.56
CA ILE A 124 -8.11 8.28 4.39
C ILE A 124 -9.15 9.40 4.34
N LYS A 125 -9.87 9.63 5.45
CA LYS A 125 -10.88 10.69 5.55
C LYS A 125 -10.30 12.08 5.25
N LYS A 126 -9.08 12.35 5.73
CA LYS A 126 -8.39 13.61 5.45
C LYS A 126 -8.10 13.79 3.95
N HIS A 127 -7.72 12.72 3.26
CA HIS A 127 -7.31 12.77 1.85
C HIS A 127 -8.44 12.52 0.85
N SER A 128 -9.61 12.04 1.28
CA SER A 128 -10.79 11.95 0.41
C SER A 128 -11.44 13.32 0.18
N GLU A 129 -11.08 14.34 0.96
CA GLU A 129 -11.61 15.72 0.87
C GLU A 129 -13.15 15.76 0.91
N GLY A 130 -13.75 14.95 1.79
CA GLY A 130 -15.21 14.78 1.85
C GLY A 130 -15.72 13.99 0.65
N ASP A 131 -15.05 12.88 0.33
CA ASP A 131 -15.36 11.92 -0.73
C ASP A 131 -15.33 12.47 -2.15
N LYS A 132 -14.70 13.63 -2.35
CA LYS A 132 -14.40 14.22 -3.66
C LYS A 132 -13.29 13.48 -4.39
N LYS A 133 -12.41 12.83 -3.64
CA LYS A 133 -11.26 12.06 -4.15
C LYS A 133 -11.38 10.60 -3.73
N ARG A 134 -10.97 9.71 -4.62
CA ARG A 134 -10.85 8.29 -4.32
C ARG A 134 -9.47 8.03 -3.74
N VAL A 135 -9.41 7.40 -2.58
CA VAL A 135 -8.16 7.18 -1.86
C VAL A 135 -7.80 5.71 -1.94
N MET A 136 -6.65 5.40 -2.55
CA MET A 136 -6.14 4.04 -2.65
C MET A 136 -4.81 3.89 -1.92
N ILE A 137 -4.59 2.73 -1.31
CA ILE A 137 -3.35 2.41 -0.60
C ILE A 137 -2.39 1.69 -1.55
N ALA A 138 -1.24 2.31 -1.77
CA ALA A 138 -0.14 1.74 -2.56
C ALA A 138 0.84 0.95 -1.69
N GLU A 139 1.07 1.40 -0.45
CA GLU A 139 1.95 0.71 0.48
C GLU A 139 1.53 0.94 1.94
N ILE A 140 1.54 -0.13 2.72
CA ILE A 140 1.65 -0.04 4.18
C ILE A 140 2.93 -0.74 4.62
N GLY A 141 3.78 -0.05 5.38
CA GLY A 141 5.00 -0.61 5.94
C GLY A 141 4.98 -0.54 7.46
N ILE A 142 5.51 -1.54 8.16
CA ILE A 142 5.63 -1.54 9.63
C ILE A 142 7.07 -1.85 10.02
N PHE A 143 7.74 -0.84 10.59
CA PHE A 143 9.06 -0.95 11.19
C PHE A 143 8.95 -1.22 12.69
N SER A 144 9.47 -2.37 13.12
CA SER A 144 9.41 -2.82 14.50
C SER A 144 10.38 -3.99 14.73
N HIS A 145 10.56 -4.40 15.98
CA HIS A 145 10.85 -5.79 16.29
C HIS A 145 9.59 -6.64 16.06
N ALA A 146 9.76 -7.94 15.95
CA ALA A 146 8.66 -8.86 15.73
C ALA A 146 8.90 -10.20 16.41
N GLY A 147 7.79 -10.82 16.82
CA GLY A 147 7.71 -12.18 17.32
C GLY A 147 7.00 -13.09 16.32
N GLY A 148 6.52 -14.25 16.78
CA GLY A 148 5.78 -15.20 15.94
C GLY A 148 4.52 -14.58 15.31
N ASP A 149 3.82 -13.74 16.07
CA ASP A 149 2.57 -13.11 15.64
C ASP A 149 2.76 -11.67 15.11
N GLY A 150 3.94 -11.40 14.53
CA GLY A 150 4.21 -10.14 13.83
C GLY A 150 4.85 -9.05 14.69
N PRO A 151 4.64 -7.76 14.32
CA PRO A 151 5.19 -6.62 15.04
C PRO A 151 4.91 -6.60 16.55
N ILE A 152 5.84 -6.06 17.33
CA ILE A 152 5.79 -5.94 18.79
C ILE A 152 5.70 -4.46 19.19
N SER A 153 4.69 -4.12 20.00
CA SER A 153 4.69 -2.96 20.89
C SER A 153 5.56 -3.26 22.12
N TYR A 154 6.51 -2.41 22.50
CA TYR A 154 7.49 -2.69 23.54
C TYR A 154 6.94 -2.53 24.96
N ASN A 155 6.38 -1.36 25.23
CA ASN A 155 5.96 -0.89 26.55
C ASN A 155 4.42 -0.72 26.63
N LYS A 156 3.73 -0.80 25.49
CA LYS A 156 2.26 -0.79 25.40
C LYS A 156 1.71 -2.18 25.11
N GLN A 157 0.53 -2.43 25.66
CA GLN A 157 -0.28 -3.58 25.29
C GLN A 157 -1.22 -3.19 24.14
N VAL A 158 -1.32 -4.06 23.15
CA VAL A 158 -2.36 -4.07 22.14
C VAL A 158 -3.71 -4.19 22.85
N LYS A 159 -4.67 -3.36 22.45
CA LYS A 159 -6.04 -3.36 22.98
C LYS A 159 -6.98 -4.12 22.05
N ILE A 160 -6.78 -3.99 20.74
CA ILE A 160 -7.61 -4.63 19.72
C ILE A 160 -7.00 -5.98 19.35
N CYS A 161 -7.70 -7.07 19.66
CA CYS A 161 -7.24 -8.44 19.36
C CYS A 161 -5.82 -8.76 19.87
N PRO A 162 -5.48 -8.54 21.16
CA PRO A 162 -4.16 -8.86 21.68
C PRO A 162 -3.91 -10.37 21.67
N GLU A 163 -2.66 -10.76 21.43
CA GLU A 163 -2.20 -12.13 21.69
C GLU A 163 -2.25 -12.40 23.22
N PRO A 164 -2.93 -13.46 23.69
CA PRO A 164 -3.14 -13.71 25.12
C PRO A 164 -1.88 -13.81 25.99
N GLN A 165 -0.81 -14.43 25.48
CA GLN A 165 0.47 -14.62 26.15
C GLN A 165 1.43 -13.44 25.94
N TYR A 166 1.38 -12.81 24.77
CA TYR A 166 2.24 -11.73 24.31
C TYR A 166 1.38 -10.53 23.89
N LYS A 167 0.74 -9.88 24.87
CA LYS A 167 -0.19 -8.75 24.66
C LYS A 167 0.44 -7.53 23.95
N SER A 168 1.73 -7.55 23.70
CA SER A 168 2.45 -6.63 22.82
C SER A 168 2.21 -6.85 21.32
N GLN A 169 1.58 -7.96 20.93
CA GLN A 169 1.32 -8.34 19.54
C GLN A 169 -0.17 -8.43 19.26
N MET A 170 -0.55 -8.23 17.99
CA MET A 170 -1.93 -8.24 17.52
C MET A 170 -2.21 -9.53 16.72
N LEU A 171 -3.25 -10.25 17.09
CA LEU A 171 -3.74 -11.44 16.38
C LEU A 171 -4.39 -11.09 15.04
N MET A 172 -4.59 -12.11 14.18
CA MET A 172 -5.20 -11.99 12.85
C MET A 172 -6.52 -11.18 12.86
N CYS A 173 -7.38 -11.36 13.87
CA CYS A 173 -8.66 -10.63 13.94
C CYS A 173 -8.50 -9.10 14.06
N GLY A 174 -7.33 -8.60 14.47
CA GLY A 174 -7.02 -7.17 14.41
C GLY A 174 -6.62 -6.75 12.99
N TRP A 175 -5.78 -7.54 12.32
CA TRP A 175 -5.34 -7.28 10.94
C TRP A 175 -6.48 -7.35 9.91
N GLU A 176 -7.47 -8.22 10.15
CA GLU A 176 -8.71 -8.32 9.35
C GLU A 176 -9.55 -7.03 9.37
N GLN A 177 -9.36 -6.17 10.38
CA GLN A 177 -10.11 -4.91 10.50
C GLN A 177 -9.56 -3.79 9.63
N ILE A 178 -8.40 -3.97 8.99
CA ILE A 178 -7.87 -3.00 8.03
C ILE A 178 -8.77 -3.00 6.80
N ASN A 179 -9.63 -1.98 6.72
CA ASN A 179 -10.55 -1.79 5.61
C ASN A 179 -10.06 -0.63 4.73
N VAL A 180 -9.44 -0.98 3.61
CA VAL A 180 -8.86 -0.01 2.67
C VAL A 180 -9.06 -0.47 1.24
N GLU A 181 -9.03 0.49 0.32
CA GLU A 181 -8.96 0.20 -1.10
C GLU A 181 -7.50 0.05 -1.54
N TRP A 182 -7.10 -1.15 -1.95
CA TRP A 182 -5.74 -1.41 -2.42
C TRP A 182 -5.57 -1.07 -3.90
N THR A 183 -4.39 -0.53 -4.25
CA THR A 183 -3.96 -0.46 -5.66
C THR A 183 -3.63 -1.85 -6.22
N THR A 184 -3.57 -1.99 -7.55
CA THR A 184 -3.28 -3.27 -8.22
C THR A 184 -1.88 -3.82 -7.94
N GLN A 185 -0.93 -2.97 -7.55
CA GLN A 185 0.46 -3.32 -7.21
C GLN A 185 0.77 -3.02 -5.74
N ALA A 186 -0.26 -3.04 -4.90
CA ALA A 186 -0.15 -2.75 -3.48
C ALA A 186 0.81 -3.68 -2.76
N LYS A 187 1.50 -3.11 -1.77
CA LYS A 187 2.41 -3.85 -0.89
C LYS A 187 2.06 -3.64 0.57
N PHE A 188 2.20 -4.70 1.36
CA PHE A 188 2.22 -4.64 2.80
C PHE A 188 3.54 -5.22 3.30
N VAL A 189 4.35 -4.44 4.02
CA VAL A 189 5.74 -4.82 4.33
C VAL A 189 6.00 -4.82 5.83
N PHE A 190 6.46 -5.95 6.35
CA PHE A 190 6.92 -6.10 7.72
C PHE A 190 8.45 -6.11 7.76
N TYR A 191 9.05 -5.10 8.41
CA TYR A 191 10.49 -4.97 8.53
C TYR A 191 11.06 -5.65 9.80
N GLY A 192 10.19 -6.28 10.60
CA GLY A 192 10.57 -6.98 11.83
C GLY A 192 11.09 -8.40 11.62
N CYS A 193 11.89 -8.87 12.59
CA CYS A 193 12.53 -10.18 12.62
C CYS A 193 11.54 -11.33 12.34
N ASN A 194 11.94 -12.29 11.51
CA ASN A 194 11.23 -13.56 11.29
C ASN A 194 9.76 -13.48 10.82
N THR A 195 9.28 -12.29 10.45
CA THR A 195 7.88 -12.07 10.02
C THR A 195 7.51 -12.85 8.76
N GLY A 196 8.48 -13.26 7.95
CA GLY A 196 8.30 -14.15 6.79
C GLY A 196 9.12 -15.43 6.89
N ASN A 197 9.45 -15.91 8.09
CA ASN A 197 10.28 -17.10 8.26
C ASN A 197 9.56 -18.38 7.76
N THR A 198 10.24 -19.18 6.94
CA THR A 198 9.70 -20.42 6.34
C THR A 198 10.03 -21.68 7.14
N ASN A 199 10.76 -21.56 8.25
CA ASN A 199 11.03 -22.67 9.14
C ASN A 199 9.71 -23.18 9.75
N LYS A 200 9.50 -24.50 9.74
CA LYS A 200 8.27 -25.16 10.24
C LYS A 200 7.97 -24.87 11.70
N ASN A 201 8.98 -24.51 12.49
CA ASN A 201 8.83 -24.18 13.91
C ASN A 201 8.47 -22.71 14.16
N TRP A 202 8.31 -21.91 13.11
CA TRP A 202 7.96 -20.50 13.19
C TRP A 202 6.60 -20.24 12.57
N ASN A 203 5.82 -19.36 13.20
CA ASN A 203 4.61 -18.85 12.60
C ASN A 203 4.98 -17.95 11.42
N ASN A 204 4.55 -18.30 10.21
CA ASN A 204 4.82 -17.50 9.02
C ASN A 204 3.78 -16.39 8.90
N PHE A 205 4.00 -15.35 9.70
CA PHE A 205 3.07 -14.25 9.87
C PHE A 205 2.68 -13.56 8.55
N ALA A 206 3.66 -13.23 7.70
CA ALA A 206 3.41 -12.59 6.41
C ALA A 206 2.54 -13.46 5.48
N LYS A 207 2.75 -14.79 5.47
CA LYS A 207 1.89 -15.72 4.72
C LYS A 207 0.46 -15.68 5.24
N ASN A 208 0.27 -15.70 6.55
CA ASN A 208 -1.06 -15.67 7.16
C ASN A 208 -1.80 -14.37 6.82
N ILE A 209 -1.13 -13.22 6.96
CA ILE A 209 -1.69 -11.91 6.55
C ILE A 209 -2.09 -11.92 5.08
N SER A 210 -1.25 -12.45 4.19
CA SER A 210 -1.57 -12.52 2.76
C SER A 210 -2.75 -13.42 2.41
N SER A 211 -3.21 -14.25 3.34
CA SER A 211 -4.34 -15.17 3.17
C SER A 211 -5.67 -14.54 3.59
N LEU A 212 -5.64 -13.39 4.27
CA LEU A 212 -6.83 -12.67 4.70
C LEU A 212 -7.57 -12.07 3.49
N SER A 213 -8.90 -12.01 3.56
CA SER A 213 -9.74 -11.54 2.46
C SER A 213 -9.53 -10.07 2.13
N ASN A 214 -9.30 -9.23 3.14
CA ASN A 214 -8.98 -7.80 3.00
C ASN A 214 -7.56 -7.55 2.43
N PHE A 215 -6.75 -8.59 2.26
CA PHE A 215 -5.42 -8.57 1.63
C PHE A 215 -5.40 -9.25 0.25
N LYS A 216 -6.56 -9.56 -0.32
CA LYS A 216 -6.65 -10.21 -1.62
C LYS A 216 -5.87 -9.42 -2.67
N ASN A 217 -4.99 -10.13 -3.35
CA ASN A 217 -4.08 -9.64 -4.39
C ASN A 217 -3.00 -8.63 -3.94
N VAL A 218 -2.81 -8.41 -2.64
CA VAL A 218 -1.73 -7.58 -2.09
C VAL A 218 -0.45 -8.41 -1.97
N GLU A 219 0.71 -7.84 -2.31
CA GLU A 219 1.99 -8.48 -1.99
C GLU A 219 2.32 -8.21 -0.52
N VAL A 220 2.41 -9.26 0.31
CA VAL A 220 2.79 -9.16 1.72
C VAL A 220 4.21 -9.66 1.91
N TRP A 221 5.07 -8.81 2.45
CA TRP A 221 6.51 -9.03 2.56
C TRP A 221 6.90 -9.19 4.03
N GLY A 222 7.73 -10.18 4.33
CA GLY A 222 8.27 -10.38 5.68
C GLY A 222 9.73 -10.83 5.67
N GLN A 223 10.48 -10.48 6.71
CA GLN A 223 11.88 -10.88 6.86
C GLN A 223 12.02 -12.38 7.12
N SER A 224 12.89 -13.07 6.38
CA SER A 224 13.10 -14.51 6.56
C SER A 224 13.89 -14.88 7.83
N THR A 225 14.67 -13.94 8.38
CA THR A 225 15.50 -14.13 9.58
C THR A 225 15.45 -12.88 10.47
N SER A 226 16.36 -12.80 11.46
CA SER A 226 16.59 -11.61 12.27
C SER A 226 16.91 -10.38 11.41
N SER A 227 16.42 -9.22 11.83
CA SER A 227 16.52 -7.95 11.13
C SER A 227 17.57 -7.05 11.80
N PHE A 228 18.42 -6.41 11.00
CA PHE A 228 19.59 -5.64 11.45
C PHE A 228 19.71 -4.32 10.69
N PRO A 229 20.32 -3.28 11.29
CA PRO A 229 20.55 -2.03 10.59
C PRO A 229 21.59 -2.21 9.48
N SER A 230 21.37 -1.53 8.37
CA SER A 230 22.31 -1.47 7.26
C SER A 230 22.27 -0.13 6.52
N PHE A 231 23.39 0.27 5.92
CA PHE A 231 23.47 1.36 4.96
C PHE A 231 22.90 0.99 3.59
N TYR A 232 22.74 -0.30 3.31
CA TYR A 232 22.33 -0.84 2.02
C TYR A 232 21.14 -1.79 2.16
N PRO A 233 20.23 -1.85 1.18
CA PRO A 233 19.04 -2.69 1.25
C PRO A 233 19.28 -4.16 0.83
N ASP A 234 20.46 -4.47 0.30
CA ASP A 234 20.87 -5.76 -0.28
C ASP A 234 22.12 -6.39 0.38
N TYR A 235 22.81 -5.62 1.22
CA TYR A 235 23.92 -6.08 2.06
C TYR A 235 23.67 -5.67 3.51
N ARG A 236 24.25 -6.39 4.46
CA ARG A 236 24.30 -5.99 5.87
C ARG A 236 25.63 -5.29 6.13
N VAL A 237 25.60 -3.95 6.06
CA VAL A 237 26.77 -3.10 6.33
C VAL A 237 26.37 -2.01 7.31
N THR A 238 27.02 -1.96 8.45
CA THR A 238 26.80 -0.93 9.47
C THR A 238 28.13 -0.30 9.87
N SER A 239 28.10 0.63 10.82
CA SER A 239 29.32 1.23 11.39
C SER A 239 29.44 0.89 12.88
N ALA A 240 30.67 0.95 13.39
CA ALA A 240 30.93 0.83 14.83
C ALA A 240 30.05 1.76 15.66
N ALA A 241 29.90 3.02 15.23
CA ALA A 241 29.14 4.04 15.96
C ALA A 241 27.66 3.64 16.18
N ARG A 242 27.01 3.10 15.14
CA ARG A 242 25.62 2.59 15.23
C ARG A 242 25.48 1.32 16.08
N SER A 243 26.60 0.68 16.41
CA SER A 243 26.67 -0.58 17.16
C SER A 243 27.18 -0.42 18.59
N THR A 244 27.58 0.79 19.00
CA THR A 244 28.09 1.08 20.35
C THR A 244 27.06 1.84 21.19
N GLY A 245 26.69 1.31 22.35
CA GLY A 245 25.79 1.95 23.31
C GLY A 245 24.30 1.69 23.05
N ASP A 246 23.47 2.01 24.04
CA ASP A 246 22.01 1.98 23.90
C ASP A 246 21.60 3.14 22.99
N ASN A 247 20.99 2.84 21.84
CA ASN A 247 20.72 3.81 20.77
C ASN A 247 21.99 4.49 20.21
N GLY A 248 23.00 3.69 19.83
CA GLY A 248 24.33 4.16 19.43
C GLY A 248 24.40 5.38 18.51
N PHE A 249 25.55 6.04 18.42
CA PHE A 249 25.67 7.34 17.75
C PHE A 249 25.82 7.22 16.21
N GLY A 250 25.48 8.28 15.46
CA GLY A 250 25.70 8.32 14.00
C GLY A 250 24.57 7.72 13.14
N TRP A 251 23.36 7.67 13.68
CA TRP A 251 22.14 7.42 12.89
C TRP A 251 21.88 8.57 11.90
N ASP A 252 22.04 9.80 12.38
CA ASP A 252 21.89 11.08 11.69
C ASP A 252 23.07 11.44 10.76
N ILE A 253 24.29 11.05 11.12
CA ILE A 253 25.52 11.50 10.45
C ILE A 253 25.93 10.59 9.25
N ARG A 254 25.45 9.33 9.16
CA ARG A 254 26.02 8.32 8.23
C ARG A 254 25.08 7.81 7.11
N GLY A 255 23.97 8.49 6.86
CA GLY A 255 23.10 8.26 5.70
C GLY A 255 21.99 7.22 5.91
N ASN A 256 21.28 6.89 4.82
CA ASN A 256 20.13 5.98 4.80
C ASN A 256 20.30 4.74 5.71
N THR A 257 19.21 4.33 6.36
CA THR A 257 19.13 3.15 7.21
C THR A 257 18.10 2.19 6.62
N TYR A 258 18.49 0.94 6.46
CA TYR A 258 17.63 -0.16 6.04
C TYR A 258 17.63 -1.22 7.15
N GLN A 259 16.47 -1.82 7.41
CA GLN A 259 16.34 -2.88 8.41
C GLN A 259 16.34 -4.23 7.69
N VAL A 260 17.52 -4.77 7.38
CA VAL A 260 17.69 -5.93 6.49
C VAL A 260 17.79 -7.25 7.25
N ALA A 261 17.29 -8.34 6.67
CA ALA A 261 17.50 -9.65 7.26
C ALA A 261 18.97 -10.09 7.14
N GLY A 262 19.48 -10.73 8.17
CA GLY A 262 20.82 -11.33 8.19
C GLY A 262 20.90 -12.48 9.18
N ASN A 263 22.07 -13.14 9.23
CA ASN A 263 22.27 -14.26 10.16
C ASN A 263 22.82 -13.76 11.50
N PRO A 264 22.51 -14.45 12.61
CA PRO A 264 23.19 -14.22 13.87
C PRO A 264 24.70 -14.50 13.72
N GLY A 265 25.52 -13.81 14.51
CA GLY A 265 26.98 -13.99 14.50
C GLY A 265 27.75 -13.20 13.43
N GLU A 266 27.08 -12.60 12.45
CA GLU A 266 27.75 -11.83 11.38
C GLU A 266 28.00 -10.35 11.75
N GLY A 267 27.87 -9.98 13.04
CA GLY A 267 27.99 -8.59 13.50
C GLY A 267 29.33 -7.96 13.15
N TRP A 268 30.44 -8.67 13.42
CA TRP A 268 31.79 -8.19 13.10
C TRP A 268 32.02 -8.04 11.60
N LYS A 269 31.55 -9.01 10.80
CA LYS A 269 31.65 -8.96 9.33
C LYS A 269 30.85 -7.82 8.72
N ALA A 270 29.76 -7.41 9.37
CA ALA A 270 28.94 -6.29 8.93
C ALA A 270 29.54 -4.92 9.27
N MET A 271 30.61 -4.83 10.06
CA MET A 271 31.18 -3.56 10.47
C MET A 271 32.07 -2.95 9.39
N SER A 272 31.69 -1.76 8.91
CA SER A 272 32.56 -0.89 8.13
C SER A 272 33.25 0.12 9.05
N PHE A 273 34.57 0.23 8.88
CA PHE A 273 35.40 1.26 9.50
C PHE A 273 35.51 2.53 8.64
N SER A 274 34.90 2.54 7.44
CA SER A 274 34.74 3.77 6.69
C SER A 274 33.80 4.72 7.43
N SER A 275 34.18 5.99 7.49
CA SER A 275 33.37 7.04 8.13
C SER A 275 32.14 7.42 7.31
N ASP A 276 32.17 7.24 5.98
CA ASP A 276 31.07 7.54 5.05
C ASP A 276 30.69 6.30 4.23
N LYS A 277 29.37 6.07 4.07
CA LYS A 277 28.83 5.05 3.18
C LYS A 277 29.19 5.31 1.72
N ASN A 278 29.33 6.58 1.31
CA ASN A 278 29.65 6.94 -0.09
C ASN A 278 31.07 6.50 -0.49
N ASN A 279 31.91 6.16 0.48
CA ASN A 279 33.26 5.67 0.25
C ASN A 279 33.31 4.15 0.01
N ILE A 280 32.18 3.43 0.07
CA ILE A 280 32.11 2.01 -0.29
C ILE A 280 31.45 1.91 -1.66
N SER A 281 32.22 1.63 -2.70
CA SER A 281 31.67 1.47 -4.04
C SER A 281 30.82 0.18 -4.15
N LYS A 282 29.97 0.10 -5.19
CA LYS A 282 29.26 -1.16 -5.53
C LYS A 282 30.23 -2.32 -5.74
N GLU A 283 31.41 -2.02 -6.27
CA GLU A 283 32.45 -3.02 -6.50
C GLU A 283 33.10 -3.47 -5.19
N ASP A 284 33.33 -2.55 -4.26
CA ASP A 284 33.79 -2.88 -2.92
C ASP A 284 32.76 -3.73 -2.19
N LEU A 285 31.46 -3.43 -2.27
CA LEU A 285 30.41 -4.29 -1.70
C LEU A 285 30.46 -5.72 -2.26
N ARG A 286 30.68 -5.86 -3.57
CA ARG A 286 30.76 -7.17 -4.24
C ARG A 286 32.02 -7.95 -3.88
N LYS A 287 33.14 -7.25 -3.71
CA LYS A 287 34.46 -7.85 -3.40
C LYS A 287 34.69 -8.03 -1.89
N SER A 288 34.02 -7.25 -1.06
CA SER A 288 34.13 -7.29 0.39
C SER A 288 33.52 -8.55 0.99
N GLU A 289 33.95 -8.90 2.21
CA GLU A 289 33.35 -9.96 3.01
C GLU A 289 32.06 -9.52 3.74
N PHE A 290 31.45 -8.39 3.35
CA PHE A 290 30.21 -7.94 3.96
C PHE A 290 29.09 -8.98 3.73
N PRO A 291 28.31 -9.35 4.77
CA PRO A 291 27.23 -10.29 4.61
C PRO A 291 26.18 -9.77 3.62
N LYS A 292 25.69 -10.62 2.73
CA LYS A 292 24.52 -10.31 1.90
C LYS A 292 23.27 -10.29 2.78
N ALA A 293 22.33 -9.42 2.45
CA ALA A 293 21.02 -9.45 3.11
C ALA A 293 20.31 -10.75 2.75
N ASN A 294 19.77 -11.43 3.76
CA ASN A 294 18.83 -12.52 3.55
C ASN A 294 17.53 -11.97 2.91
N PRO A 295 16.82 -12.80 2.11
CA PRO A 295 15.64 -12.32 1.41
C PRO A 295 14.49 -11.98 2.36
N LEU A 296 13.64 -11.05 1.93
CA LEU A 296 12.25 -11.02 2.32
C LEU A 296 11.49 -12.06 1.51
N ASN A 297 10.63 -12.80 2.18
CA ASN A 297 9.68 -13.69 1.53
C ASN A 297 8.41 -12.91 1.22
N VAL A 298 7.94 -13.04 -0.02
CA VAL A 298 6.80 -12.29 -0.55
C VAL A 298 5.66 -13.23 -0.83
N TYR A 299 4.54 -12.98 -0.17
CA TYR A 299 3.34 -13.79 -0.27
C TYR A 299 2.23 -13.01 -0.95
N LYS A 300 1.35 -13.72 -1.66
CA LYS A 300 0.13 -13.17 -2.24
C LYS A 300 -0.93 -14.25 -2.22
N ASN A 301 -2.10 -13.96 -1.64
CA ASN A 301 -3.19 -14.93 -1.48
C ASN A 301 -2.74 -16.23 -0.78
N GLY A 302 -1.88 -16.12 0.24
CA GLY A 302 -1.35 -17.25 1.00
C GLY A 302 -0.23 -18.06 0.32
N LEU A 303 0.18 -17.68 -0.89
CA LEU A 303 1.22 -18.36 -1.66
C LEU A 303 2.51 -17.57 -1.68
N LEU A 304 3.66 -18.24 -1.48
CA LEU A 304 4.97 -17.64 -1.70
C LEU A 304 5.16 -17.40 -3.20
N ILE A 305 5.29 -16.14 -3.62
CA ILE A 305 5.45 -15.79 -5.04
C ILE A 305 6.91 -15.48 -5.41
N LYS A 306 7.72 -14.99 -4.47
CA LYS A 306 9.16 -14.74 -4.65
C LYS A 306 9.87 -14.54 -3.32
N SER A 307 11.20 -14.66 -3.35
CA SER A 307 12.09 -14.32 -2.24
C SER A 307 13.17 -13.36 -2.75
N THR A 308 13.26 -12.16 -2.20
CA THR A 308 14.18 -11.11 -2.69
C THR A 308 14.48 -10.08 -1.59
N HIS A 309 15.50 -9.25 -1.76
CA HIS A 309 15.86 -8.23 -0.77
C HIS A 309 15.11 -6.90 -1.00
N GLN A 310 15.15 -5.99 -0.02
CA GLN A 310 14.46 -4.70 -0.09
C GLN A 310 14.91 -3.86 -1.29
N GLY A 311 16.13 -4.09 -1.80
CA GLY A 311 16.69 -3.31 -2.91
C GLY A 311 15.79 -3.21 -4.16
N VAL A 312 14.91 -4.18 -4.40
CA VAL A 312 13.96 -4.14 -5.53
C VAL A 312 12.96 -2.97 -5.47
N PHE A 313 12.74 -2.39 -4.29
CA PHE A 313 11.88 -1.21 -4.12
C PHE A 313 12.52 -0.08 -3.30
N ASN A 314 13.70 -0.32 -2.68
CA ASN A 314 14.39 0.58 -1.76
C ASN A 314 15.81 0.98 -2.23
N ASP A 315 16.29 0.44 -3.35
CA ASP A 315 17.59 0.82 -3.91
C ASP A 315 17.47 2.04 -4.81
N HIS A 316 18.41 2.97 -4.65
CA HIS A 316 18.50 4.23 -5.38
C HIS A 316 19.94 4.50 -5.85
N ARG A 317 20.80 3.48 -5.85
CA ARG A 317 22.18 3.55 -6.32
C ARG A 317 22.30 3.23 -7.80
#